data_AF-A0A3M1B8W1-F1
#
_entry.id   AF-A0A3M1B8W1-F1
#
_cell.length_a   1.000
_cell.length_b   1.000
_cell.length_c   1.000
_cell.angle_alpha   90.00
_cell.angle_beta   90.00
_cell.angle_gamma   90.00
#
_symmetry.space_group_name_H-M   'P 1'
#
loop_
_entity.id
_entity.type
_entity.pdbx_description
1 polymer ?
#
loop_
_entity_poly.entity_id
_entity_poly.type
_entity_poly.pdbx_seq_one_letter_code
_entity_poly.pdbx_strand_id
1 'polypeptide(L)'
;MATLRTRSIRWAWVGFVAGICGAPSCPLVDERPVNVFEEVSQEAGVTFFYTVPGEDLDGSGGGGVAVADVDLDGDLDIFFPQGDGANALYLQKAPWRFVD
;
A
#
# COMPACT_ATOMS: atom_id res chain seq x y z
N MET A 1 37.38 -15.65 -10.52
CA MET A 1 36.98 -16.91 -9.84
C MET A 1 37.31 -16.75 -8.36
N ALA A 2 36.28 -16.77 -7.51
CA ALA A 2 36.27 -16.23 -6.16
C ALA A 2 37.20 -16.97 -5.18
N THR A 3 37.85 -16.19 -4.32
CA THR A 3 38.72 -16.65 -3.26
C THR A 3 37.90 -16.94 -2.00
N LEU A 4 37.53 -18.21 -1.74
CA LEU A 4 37.01 -18.61 -0.44
C LEU A 4 38.18 -18.79 0.54
N ARG A 5 38.27 -17.90 1.53
CA ARG A 5 39.11 -18.10 2.72
C ARG A 5 38.24 -18.42 3.92
N THR A 6 38.16 -19.70 4.24
CA THR A 6 37.68 -20.21 5.52
C THR A 6 38.77 -19.98 6.57
N ARG A 7 38.53 -19.13 7.58
CA ARG A 7 39.36 -19.03 8.81
C ARG A 7 38.46 -18.61 9.98
N SER A 8 38.04 -19.56 10.81
CA SER A 8 38.69 -20.00 12.05
C SER A 8 38.10 -19.29 13.27
N ILE A 9 37.38 -20.08 14.07
CA ILE A 9 36.83 -19.78 15.39
C ILE A 9 37.92 -19.21 16.29
N ARG A 10 37.62 -18.14 17.02
CA ARG A 10 38.42 -17.69 18.17
C ARG A 10 37.56 -17.75 19.42
N TRP A 11 37.91 -18.67 20.31
CA TRP A 11 37.41 -18.71 21.68
C TRP A 11 38.19 -17.72 22.53
N ALA A 12 37.48 -16.98 23.37
CA ALA A 12 37.99 -16.44 24.62
C ALA A 12 36.87 -16.46 25.66
N TRP A 13 36.93 -17.40 26.60
CA TRP A 13 36.33 -17.25 27.93
C TRP A 13 37.31 -16.37 28.74
N VAL A 14 36.90 -15.49 29.65
CA VAL A 14 36.34 -15.77 30.99
C VAL A 14 35.74 -14.47 31.54
N GLY A 15 34.60 -14.56 32.22
CA GLY A 15 34.09 -13.49 33.07
C GLY A 15 32.60 -13.64 33.37
N PHE A 16 32.30 -14.21 34.54
CA PHE A 16 30.95 -14.36 35.06
C PHE A 16 30.43 -12.97 35.48
N VAL A 17 29.50 -12.40 34.72
CA VAL A 17 28.57 -11.38 35.22
C VAL A 17 27.17 -11.95 35.05
N ALA A 18 26.52 -12.17 36.19
CA ALA A 18 25.11 -12.53 36.27
C ALA A 18 24.25 -11.39 35.71
N GLY A 19 23.31 -11.74 34.84
CA GLY A 19 22.23 -10.86 34.39
C GLY A 19 22.43 -10.29 33.00
N ILE A 20 21.96 -11.01 31.98
CA ILE A 20 21.46 -10.50 30.68
C ILE A 20 20.72 -11.71 30.06
N CYS A 21 19.39 -11.66 30.02
CA CYS A 21 18.65 -12.22 28.88
C CYS A 21 18.18 -11.03 28.05
N GLY A 22 19.14 -10.26 27.57
CA GLY A 22 18.97 -9.27 26.50
C GLY A 22 19.64 -9.90 25.29
N ALA A 23 18.88 -10.63 24.50
CA ALA A 23 19.33 -11.00 23.16
C ALA A 23 19.03 -9.80 22.24
N PRO A 24 20.04 -9.03 21.78
CA PRO A 24 19.84 -8.03 20.74
C PRO A 24 19.79 -8.70 19.36
N SER A 25 19.05 -9.81 19.24
CA SER A 25 18.83 -10.51 17.97
C SER A 25 17.35 -10.62 17.65
N CYS A 26 16.50 -9.82 18.30
CA CYS A 26 15.27 -9.41 17.63
C CYS A 26 15.74 -8.54 16.47
N PRO A 27 15.54 -8.93 15.19
CA PRO A 27 15.81 -8.02 14.10
C PRO A 27 15.01 -6.76 14.41
N LEU A 28 15.72 -5.64 14.53
CA LEU A 28 15.10 -4.32 14.57
C LEU A 28 14.11 -4.32 13.41
N VAL A 29 12.81 -4.24 13.73
CA VAL A 29 11.81 -3.96 12.71
C VAL A 29 12.33 -2.70 12.04
N ASP A 30 12.52 -2.76 10.72
CA ASP A 30 12.94 -1.60 9.96
C ASP A 30 11.77 -0.60 10.02
N GLU A 31 11.80 0.30 11.00
CA GLU A 31 10.76 1.31 11.25
C GLU A 31 10.76 2.40 10.17
N ARG A 32 11.62 2.29 9.15
CA ARG A 32 11.56 3.19 8.01
C ARG A 32 10.20 2.99 7.32
N PRO A 33 9.48 4.08 7.01
CA PRO A 33 8.28 3.97 6.20
C PRO A 33 8.67 3.40 4.83
N VAL A 34 8.29 2.14 4.58
CA VAL A 34 8.41 1.53 3.28
C VAL A 34 7.14 1.85 2.53
N ASN A 35 7.23 2.74 1.53
CA ASN A 35 6.15 2.93 0.58
C ASN A 35 6.10 1.69 -0.32
N VAL A 36 5.15 0.80 -0.04
CA VAL A 36 4.87 -0.39 -0.87
C VAL A 36 4.07 -0.01 -2.12
N PHE A 37 3.37 1.13 -2.06
CA PHE A 37 2.53 1.64 -3.13
C PHE A 37 2.94 3.06 -3.50
N GLU A 38 2.73 3.38 -4.77
CA GLU A 38 2.86 4.73 -5.32
C GLU A 38 1.45 5.30 -5.55
N GLU A 39 1.25 6.55 -5.13
CA GLU A 39 0.01 7.29 -5.36
C GLU A 39 0.05 7.87 -6.76
N VAL A 40 -0.89 7.46 -7.62
CA VAL A 40 -0.92 7.85 -9.05
C VAL A 40 -2.28 8.39 -9.48
N SER A 41 -3.23 8.61 -8.57
CA SER A 41 -4.62 8.92 -8.89
C SER A 41 -4.73 10.26 -9.64
N GLN A 42 -4.04 11.30 -9.17
CA GLN A 42 -4.03 12.61 -9.82
C GLN A 42 -3.43 12.56 -11.23
N GLU A 43 -2.33 11.81 -11.37
CA GLU A 43 -1.68 11.63 -12.67
C GLU A 43 -2.56 10.82 -13.62
N ALA A 44 -3.21 9.79 -13.11
CA ALA A 44 -4.13 8.97 -13.87
C ALA A 44 -5.42 9.71 -14.25
N GLY A 45 -5.71 10.87 -13.67
CA GLY A 45 -6.96 11.62 -13.91
C GLY A 45 -8.14 11.15 -13.05
N VAL A 46 -7.87 10.33 -12.02
CA VAL A 46 -8.87 9.86 -11.05
C VAL A 46 -8.80 10.75 -9.81
N THR A 47 -9.78 11.63 -9.64
CA THR A 47 -9.78 12.64 -8.55
C THR A 47 -10.97 12.51 -7.60
N PHE A 48 -11.61 11.34 -7.57
CA PHE A 48 -12.78 11.09 -6.74
C PHE A 48 -12.42 10.93 -5.26
N PHE A 49 -13.20 11.56 -4.39
CA PHE A 49 -13.11 11.42 -2.94
C PHE A 49 -14.47 11.01 -2.39
N TYR A 50 -14.52 9.84 -1.75
CA TYR A 50 -15.74 9.37 -1.09
C TYR A 50 -16.01 10.23 0.14
N THR A 51 -17.21 10.80 0.21
CA THR A 51 -17.62 11.65 1.34
C THR A 51 -18.66 10.93 2.18
N VAL A 52 -18.44 10.76 3.48
CA VAL A 52 -19.49 10.28 4.39
C VAL A 52 -20.11 11.50 5.06
N PRO A 53 -21.38 11.86 4.79
CA PRO A 53 -22.02 12.94 5.53
C PRO A 53 -22.41 12.47 6.93
N GLY A 54 -22.22 13.35 7.91
CA GLY A 54 -22.64 13.14 9.30
C GLY A 54 -21.57 12.55 10.21
N GLU A 55 -21.85 12.59 11.52
CA GLU A 55 -21.02 12.02 12.60
C GLU A 55 -21.28 10.53 12.82
N ASP A 56 -22.31 9.98 12.18
CA ASP A 56 -22.71 8.59 12.27
C ASP A 56 -21.88 7.72 11.32
N LEU A 57 -20.67 7.38 11.76
CA LEU A 57 -19.84 6.32 11.16
C LEU A 57 -20.37 4.92 11.47
N ASP A 58 -21.68 4.77 11.72
CA ASP A 58 -22.38 3.55 12.15
C ASP A 58 -22.46 2.47 11.04
N GLY A 59 -21.58 2.57 10.04
CA GLY A 59 -21.29 1.51 9.08
C GLY A 59 -22.18 1.46 7.84
N SER A 60 -23.06 2.46 7.62
CA SER A 60 -23.99 2.44 6.48
C SER A 60 -23.51 3.20 5.24
N GLY A 61 -22.44 3.99 5.34
CA GLY A 61 -21.78 4.65 4.19
C GLY A 61 -20.80 3.72 3.48
N GLY A 62 -21.29 2.63 2.91
CA GLY A 62 -20.47 1.72 2.11
C GLY A 62 -20.08 2.38 0.78
N GLY A 63 -18.81 2.75 0.63
CA GLY A 63 -18.21 3.04 -0.67
C GLY A 63 -17.94 1.76 -1.46
N GLY A 64 -17.61 1.90 -2.73
CA GLY A 64 -17.26 0.77 -3.58
C GLY A 64 -16.52 1.22 -4.83
N VAL A 65 -16.16 0.26 -5.65
CA VAL A 65 -15.65 0.50 -7.00
C VAL A 65 -16.18 -0.60 -7.91
N ALA A 66 -16.63 -0.23 -9.09
CA ALA A 66 -16.93 -1.17 -10.16
C ALA A 66 -15.99 -0.88 -11.34
N VAL A 67 -15.61 -1.94 -12.05
CA VAL A 67 -14.74 -1.85 -13.22
C VAL A 67 -15.42 -2.61 -14.35
N ALA A 68 -15.66 -1.94 -15.46
CA ALA A 68 -16.32 -2.49 -16.63
C ALA A 68 -15.99 -1.64 -17.87
N ASP A 69 -16.00 -2.25 -19.05
CA ASP A 69 -15.98 -1.53 -20.33
C ASP A 69 -17.41 -1.04 -20.62
N VAL A 70 -17.68 0.22 -20.31
CA VAL A 70 -19.04 0.80 -20.36
C VAL A 70 -19.36 1.34 -21.75
N ASP A 71 -18.36 1.86 -22.47
CA ASP A 71 -18.53 2.45 -23.80
C ASP A 71 -18.18 1.50 -24.96
N LEU A 72 -17.76 0.26 -24.66
CA LEU A 72 -17.44 -0.81 -25.60
C LEU A 72 -16.22 -0.49 -26.48
N ASP A 73 -15.29 0.33 -25.98
CA ASP A 73 -14.03 0.64 -26.68
C ASP A 73 -12.91 -0.39 -26.42
N GLY A 74 -13.16 -1.34 -25.50
CA GLY A 74 -12.24 -2.42 -25.16
C GLY A 74 -11.29 -2.08 -24.01
N ASP A 75 -11.31 -0.85 -23.50
CA ASP A 75 -10.63 -0.47 -22.27
C ASP A 75 -11.58 -0.59 -21.05
N LEU A 76 -11.00 -0.77 -19.86
CA LEU A 76 -11.79 -0.88 -18.62
C LEU A 76 -11.97 0.48 -17.97
N ASP A 77 -13.23 0.87 -17.76
CA ASP A 77 -13.61 2.10 -17.07
C ASP A 77 -13.77 1.85 -15.56
N ILE A 78 -13.78 2.93 -14.79
CA ILE A 78 -13.89 2.89 -13.33
C ILE A 78 -15.11 3.67 -12.88
N PHE A 79 -15.99 3.05 -12.10
CA PHE A 79 -17.16 3.69 -11.50
C PHE A 79 -17.05 3.72 -9.98
N PHE A 80 -17.28 4.90 -9.40
CA PHE A 80 -17.34 5.10 -7.96
C PHE A 80 -18.76 5.50 -7.52
N PRO A 81 -19.48 4.63 -6.79
CA PRO A 81 -20.71 5.00 -6.13
C PRO A 81 -20.44 5.87 -4.90
N GLN A 82 -21.22 6.93 -4.77
CA GLN A 82 -21.25 7.85 -3.64
C GLN A 82 -22.60 7.68 -2.93
N GLY A 83 -22.58 7.45 -1.62
CA GLY A 83 -23.82 7.19 -0.87
C GLY A 83 -24.74 8.42 -0.88
N ASP A 84 -24.15 9.57 -0.56
CA ASP A 84 -24.81 10.87 -0.57
C ASP A 84 -23.96 11.84 -1.38
N GLY A 85 -24.34 12.06 -2.64
CA GLY A 85 -23.61 12.91 -3.57
C GLY A 85 -23.65 12.40 -5.01
N ALA A 86 -22.79 12.96 -5.85
CA ALA A 86 -22.63 12.51 -7.23
C ALA A 86 -21.72 11.27 -7.29
N ASN A 87 -22.17 10.26 -8.03
CA ASN A 87 -21.30 9.17 -8.47
C ASN A 87 -20.32 9.70 -9.52
N ALA A 88 -19.17 9.05 -9.67
CA ALA A 88 -18.20 9.37 -10.71
C ALA A 88 -17.99 8.18 -11.65
N LEU A 89 -17.88 8.44 -12.94
CA LEU A 89 -17.58 7.45 -13.97
C LEU A 89 -16.38 7.94 -14.76
N TYR A 90 -15.26 7.26 -14.58
CA TYR A 90 -14.01 7.55 -15.24
C TYR A 90 -13.82 6.64 -16.44
N LEU A 91 -13.89 7.19 -17.64
CA LEU A 91 -13.61 6.49 -18.88
C LEU A 91 -12.11 6.42 -19.13
N GLN A 92 -11.60 5.23 -19.44
CA GLN A 92 -10.21 5.10 -19.86
C GLN A 92 -10.06 5.59 -21.31
N LYS A 93 -9.05 6.43 -21.58
CA LYS A 93 -8.79 6.96 -22.93
C LYS A 93 -7.36 6.76 -23.40
N ALA A 94 -6.49 6.31 -22.50
CA ALA A 94 -5.14 5.83 -22.78
C ALA A 94 -4.68 4.97 -21.58
N PRO A 95 -3.60 4.18 -21.72
CA PRO A 95 -3.08 3.38 -20.61
C PRO A 95 -2.87 4.23 -19.36
N TRP A 96 -3.59 3.88 -18.29
CA TRP A 96 -3.55 4.57 -17.00
C TRP A 96 -3.93 6.06 -17.07
N ARG A 97 -4.79 6.44 -18.02
CA ARG A 97 -5.34 7.80 -18.17
C ARG A 97 -6.84 7.76 -18.32
N PHE A 98 -7.51 8.44 -17.40
CA PHE A 98 -8.94 8.46 -17.23
C PHE A 98 -9.52 9.86 -17.37
N VAL A 99 -10.77 9.94 -17.82
CA VAL A 99 -11.54 11.17 -17.99
C VAL A 99 -12.94 10.94 -17.40
N ASP A 100 -13.40 11.86 -16.54
CA ASP A 100 -14.77 11.89 -15.97
C ASP A 100 -15.78 12.53 -16.95
#